data_AF-A0A915LX04-F1
#
_entry.id   AF-A0A915LX04-F1
#
_cell.length_a   1.000
_cell.length_b   1.000
_cell.length_c   1.000
_cell.angle_alpha   90.00
_cell.angle_beta   90.00
_cell.angle_gamma   90.00
#
_symmetry.space_group_name_H-M   'P 1'
#
loop_
_entity.id
_entity.type
_entity.pdbx_description
1 polymer ?
#
loop_
_entity_poly.entity_id
_entity_poly.type
_entity_poly.pdbx_seq_one_letter_code
_entity_poly.pdbx_strand_id
1 'polypeptide(L)'
;MALQVWEREIIRKTFRKITTAALCYIDRGRDGLELQRNLVNDFAVSLVAIGSHETGDYNVEYETYKRVIEVFKTLPTVKLHFLEEESFCGEKDPCFDLCTLVPLCVVCADALVMRHIDRFYSEFVTFLNDLKIEKLLIIYDLCNRIPSTIDKLKELLGKYFARVGLKTINQIADKAEKSPKLFVGTIVQLHDNFSKLVKDSFRTNNEFMTTMEVSFTEFVAENNITNGGKTEAKSSRLIASYYDQLLRKGIAAEERLSGLEKAIIACKYIRDKDTFNDHYQKLLCKRLIYHLSVGIETEKEIVSKLREKFQCPRVFDAMLTETLKSEIEMEDFKVG
;
A
#
# COMPACT_ATOMS: atom_id res chain seq x y z
N MET A 1 24.81 45.13 -28.20
CA MET A 1 24.37 46.54 -28.25
C MET A 1 22.85 46.69 -28.29
N ALA A 2 22.12 46.11 -29.27
CA ALA A 2 20.64 46.17 -29.31
C ALA A 2 19.95 45.52 -28.09
N LEU A 3 20.40 44.34 -27.65
CA LEU A 3 19.88 43.65 -26.45
C LEU A 3 20.09 44.47 -25.16
N GLN A 4 21.23 45.15 -25.02
CA GLN A 4 21.53 45.99 -23.85
C GLN A 4 20.70 47.29 -23.82
N VAL A 5 20.37 47.84 -24.99
CA VAL A 5 19.46 49.00 -25.09
C VAL A 5 18.02 48.56 -24.79
N TRP A 6 17.60 47.40 -25.30
CA TRP A 6 16.29 46.81 -25.00
C TRP A 6 16.13 46.51 -23.50
N GLU A 7 17.12 45.89 -22.88
CA GLU A 7 17.14 45.62 -21.44
C GLU A 7 17.03 46.92 -20.61
N ARG A 8 17.83 47.94 -20.93
CA ARG A 8 17.96 49.17 -20.13
C ARG A 8 16.76 50.11 -20.29
N GLU A 9 16.27 50.29 -21.51
CA GLU A 9 15.26 51.33 -21.81
C GLU A 9 13.83 50.83 -21.75
N ILE A 10 13.59 49.56 -22.06
CA ILE A 10 12.24 48.99 -22.07
C ILE A 10 12.08 48.13 -20.82
N ILE A 11 12.86 47.06 -20.69
CA ILE A 11 12.61 46.07 -19.64
C ILE A 11 12.83 46.64 -18.24
N ARG A 12 13.97 47.25 -17.88
CA ARG A 12 14.16 47.77 -16.51
C ARG A 12 13.08 48.78 -16.07
N LYS A 13 12.47 49.52 -17.00
CA LYS A 13 11.42 50.51 -16.72
C LYS A 13 10.00 49.91 -16.69
N THR A 14 9.74 48.88 -17.49
CA THR A 14 8.39 48.29 -17.64
C THR A 14 8.26 46.86 -17.15
N PHE A 15 9.35 46.20 -16.75
CA PHE A 15 9.41 44.78 -16.37
C PHE A 15 8.35 44.43 -15.34
N ARG A 16 8.29 45.15 -14.22
CA ARG A 16 7.25 44.90 -13.21
C ARG A 16 5.83 44.97 -13.79
N LYS A 17 5.52 45.96 -14.61
CA LYS A 17 4.19 46.13 -15.20
C LYS A 17 3.87 45.04 -16.22
N ILE A 18 4.84 44.66 -17.06
CA ILE A 18 4.66 43.65 -18.11
C ILE A 18 4.62 42.25 -17.48
N THR A 19 5.48 41.94 -16.51
CA THR A 19 5.45 40.69 -15.76
C THR A 19 4.14 40.55 -14.98
N THR A 20 3.66 41.60 -14.30
CA THR A 20 2.34 41.57 -13.66
C THR A 20 1.20 41.39 -14.68
N ALA A 21 1.26 42.05 -15.83
CA ALA A 21 0.25 41.87 -16.87
C ALA A 21 0.28 40.45 -17.49
N ALA A 22 1.47 39.88 -17.69
CA ALA A 22 1.67 38.52 -18.17
C ALA A 22 1.16 37.49 -17.15
N LEU A 23 1.45 37.68 -15.86
CA LEU A 23 0.90 36.84 -14.79
C LEU A 23 -0.62 36.95 -14.71
N CYS A 24 -1.20 38.16 -14.77
CA CYS A 24 -2.66 38.33 -14.84
C CYS A 24 -3.27 37.72 -16.11
N TYR A 25 -2.54 37.69 -17.21
CA TYR A 25 -2.98 37.05 -18.45
C TYR A 25 -2.96 35.53 -18.33
N ILE A 26 -1.93 34.96 -17.70
CA ILE A 26 -1.87 33.54 -17.34
C ILE A 26 -3.00 33.17 -16.37
N ASP A 27 -3.25 34.00 -15.34
CA ASP A 27 -4.35 33.79 -14.38
C ASP A 27 -5.71 33.80 -15.07
N ARG A 28 -5.94 34.69 -16.04
CA ARG A 28 -7.15 34.68 -16.87
C ARG A 28 -7.28 33.40 -17.71
N GLY A 29 -6.16 32.86 -18.19
CA GLY A 29 -6.12 31.56 -18.84
C GLY A 29 -6.51 30.41 -17.90
N ARG A 30 -6.07 30.46 -16.64
CA ARG A 30 -6.45 29.50 -15.58
C ARG A 30 -7.95 29.56 -15.26
N ASP A 31 -8.57 30.74 -15.37
CA ASP A 31 -10.03 30.92 -15.21
C ASP A 31 -10.85 30.47 -16.44
N GLY A 32 -10.23 29.84 -17.44
CA GLY A 32 -10.90 29.24 -18.60
C GLY A 32 -11.04 30.14 -19.83
N LEU A 33 -10.34 31.29 -19.88
CA LEU A 33 -10.26 32.12 -21.09
C LEU A 33 -9.22 31.57 -22.06
N GLU A 34 -9.48 31.72 -23.37
CA GLU A 34 -8.59 31.24 -24.42
C GLU A 34 -7.26 32.03 -24.41
N LEU A 35 -6.17 31.36 -24.02
CA LEU A 35 -4.84 31.94 -23.88
C LEU A 35 -4.10 31.88 -25.23
N GLN A 36 -3.59 33.02 -25.71
CA GLN A 36 -2.63 33.03 -26.82
C GLN A 36 -1.25 32.58 -26.32
N ARG A 37 -1.07 31.25 -26.29
CA ARG A 37 0.10 30.55 -25.74
C ARG A 37 1.43 31.01 -26.38
N ASN A 38 1.43 31.28 -27.68
CA ASN A 38 2.63 31.77 -28.39
C ASN A 38 3.12 33.11 -27.85
N LEU A 39 2.21 34.01 -27.45
CA LEU A 39 2.57 35.33 -26.91
C LEU A 39 3.24 35.21 -25.54
N VAL A 40 2.74 34.30 -24.69
CA VAL A 40 3.33 34.01 -23.37
C VAL A 40 4.69 33.36 -23.54
N ASN A 41 4.82 32.44 -24.50
CA ASN A 41 6.09 31.79 -24.81
C ASN A 41 7.14 32.77 -25.35
N ASP A 42 6.80 33.58 -26.36
CA ASP A 42 7.72 34.56 -26.94
C ASP A 42 8.16 35.59 -25.90
N PHE A 43 7.27 35.94 -24.96
CA PHE A 43 7.59 36.77 -23.82
C PHE A 43 8.55 36.07 -22.83
N ALA A 44 8.30 34.82 -22.48
CA ALA A 44 9.17 34.04 -21.59
C ALA A 44 10.57 33.82 -22.20
N VAL A 45 10.65 33.43 -23.48
CA VAL A 45 11.91 33.28 -24.23
C VAL A 45 12.64 34.63 -24.33
N SER A 46 11.92 35.74 -24.52
CA SER A 46 12.50 37.08 -24.48
C SER A 46 13.11 37.40 -23.12
N LEU A 47 12.45 37.05 -22.01
CA LEU A 47 12.98 37.25 -20.66
C LEU A 47 14.23 36.38 -20.39
N VAL A 48 14.23 35.13 -20.84
CA VAL A 48 15.38 34.21 -20.72
C VAL A 48 16.57 34.70 -21.55
N ALA A 49 16.34 35.17 -22.78
CA ALA A 49 17.38 35.74 -23.65
C ALA A 49 18.04 37.00 -23.05
N ILE A 50 17.34 37.68 -22.15
CA ILE A 50 17.81 38.89 -21.45
C ILE A 50 18.45 38.54 -20.10
N GLY A 51 18.05 37.42 -19.48
CA GLY A 51 18.54 36.92 -18.19
C GLY A 51 19.89 36.18 -18.22
N SER A 52 20.53 36.02 -19.38
CA SER A 52 21.85 35.37 -19.49
C SER A 52 23.03 36.23 -19.00
N HIS A 53 22.80 37.42 -18.44
CA HIS A 53 23.89 38.28 -17.96
C HIS A 53 23.89 38.69 -16.49
N GLU A 54 22.79 38.65 -15.74
CA GLU A 54 22.85 38.98 -14.30
C GLU A 54 21.92 38.07 -13.50
N THR A 55 22.54 37.10 -12.85
CA THR A 55 21.97 36.27 -11.78
C THR A 55 21.50 37.15 -10.62
N GLY A 56 20.24 37.01 -10.23
CA GLY A 56 19.74 37.41 -8.91
C GLY A 56 18.68 38.49 -8.95
N ASP A 57 17.41 38.11 -9.11
CA ASP A 57 16.30 38.41 -8.17
C ASP A 57 14.95 37.97 -8.80
N TYR A 58 14.72 36.67 -8.96
CA TYR A 58 13.40 36.13 -9.34
C TYR A 58 12.50 35.97 -8.10
N ASN A 59 12.39 37.00 -7.25
CA ASN A 59 11.62 36.98 -6.01
C ASN A 59 10.18 37.51 -6.14
N VAL A 60 9.61 37.54 -7.35
CA VAL A 60 8.25 38.08 -7.59
C VAL A 60 7.13 37.04 -7.37
N GLU A 61 7.46 35.78 -7.05
CA GLU A 61 6.48 34.68 -7.05
C GLU A 61 5.90 34.25 -5.69
N TYR A 62 6.10 34.99 -4.60
CA TYR A 62 5.57 34.57 -3.29
C TYR A 62 4.16 35.11 -2.96
N GLU A 63 3.88 36.37 -3.27
CA GLU A 63 2.62 37.03 -2.87
C GLU A 63 1.44 36.75 -3.82
N THR A 64 1.70 36.42 -5.08
CA THR A 64 0.66 36.04 -6.05
C THR A 64 0.09 34.65 -5.72
N TYR A 65 0.95 33.72 -5.30
CA TYR A 65 0.54 32.37 -4.87
C TYR A 65 -0.28 32.38 -3.57
N LYS A 66 -0.10 33.37 -2.70
CA LYS A 66 -0.90 33.53 -1.47
C LYS A 66 -2.40 33.71 -1.73
N ARG A 67 -2.80 34.38 -2.81
CA ARG A 67 -4.22 34.56 -3.16
C ARG A 67 -4.86 33.29 -3.70
N VAL A 68 -4.06 32.47 -4.37
CA VAL A 68 -4.46 31.16 -4.91
C VAL A 68 -4.75 30.20 -3.75
N ILE A 69 -3.99 30.28 -2.65
CA ILE A 69 -4.15 29.46 -1.43
C ILE A 69 -5.48 29.71 -0.67
N GLU A 70 -6.06 30.93 -0.70
CA GLU A 70 -7.34 31.21 -0.02
C GLU A 70 -8.57 30.56 -0.70
N VAL A 71 -8.44 30.14 -1.97
CA VAL A 71 -9.53 29.55 -2.76
C VAL A 71 -9.68 28.03 -2.51
N PHE A 72 -8.67 27.36 -1.94
CA PHE A 72 -8.62 25.89 -1.88
C PHE A 72 -9.27 25.29 -0.64
N LYS A 73 -10.60 25.19 -0.68
CA LYS A 73 -11.37 24.55 0.40
C LYS A 73 -11.58 23.05 0.23
N THR A 74 -11.29 22.43 -0.93
CA THR A 74 -11.59 21.01 -1.16
C THR A 74 -10.47 20.21 -1.84
N LEU A 75 -10.25 18.98 -1.35
CA LEU A 75 -9.25 18.02 -1.84
C LEU A 75 -9.32 17.75 -3.37
N PRO A 76 -10.51 17.64 -3.99
CA PRO A 76 -10.62 17.49 -5.44
C PRO A 76 -10.10 18.70 -6.22
N THR A 77 -10.30 19.92 -5.69
CA THR A 77 -9.79 21.16 -6.31
C THR A 77 -8.26 21.18 -6.31
N VAL A 78 -7.63 20.71 -5.22
CA VAL A 78 -6.16 20.59 -5.15
C VAL A 78 -5.64 19.62 -6.22
N LYS A 79 -6.27 18.45 -6.36
CA LYS A 79 -5.87 17.47 -7.39
C LYS A 79 -6.09 17.97 -8.81
N LEU A 80 -7.22 18.64 -9.09
CA LEU A 80 -7.50 19.22 -10.40
C LEU A 80 -6.45 20.26 -10.78
N HIS A 81 -6.10 21.19 -9.88
CA HIS A 81 -5.05 22.15 -10.18
C HIS A 81 -3.67 21.53 -10.36
N PHE A 82 -3.32 20.50 -9.59
CA PHE A 82 -2.08 19.77 -9.84
C PHE A 82 -2.06 19.10 -11.22
N LEU A 83 -3.19 18.56 -11.68
CA LEU A 83 -3.33 17.96 -13.00
C LEU A 83 -3.38 19.00 -14.13
N GLU A 84 -3.99 20.16 -13.89
CA GLU A 84 -4.00 21.30 -14.81
C GLU A 84 -2.59 21.89 -14.97
N GLU A 85 -1.87 22.10 -13.88
CA GLU A 85 -0.47 22.55 -13.90
C GLU A 85 0.43 21.50 -14.58
N GLU A 86 0.24 20.20 -14.36
CA GLU A 86 0.94 19.14 -15.10
C GLU A 86 0.57 19.12 -16.60
N SER A 87 -0.70 19.30 -16.94
CA SER A 87 -1.17 19.36 -18.33
C SER A 87 -0.66 20.60 -19.04
N PHE A 88 -0.50 21.70 -18.33
CA PHE A 88 0.09 22.94 -18.81
C PHE A 88 1.62 22.82 -19.01
N CYS A 89 2.23 21.82 -18.36
CA CYS A 89 3.67 21.58 -18.32
C CYS A 89 4.13 20.29 -19.02
N GLY A 90 3.24 19.54 -19.67
CA GLY A 90 3.56 18.29 -20.35
C GLY A 90 4.46 18.48 -21.57
N GLU A 91 5.16 17.41 -21.98
CA GLU A 91 6.21 17.29 -23.01
C GLU A 91 5.95 17.91 -24.42
N LYS A 92 4.82 18.59 -24.64
CA LYS A 92 4.47 19.23 -25.91
C LYS A 92 4.08 20.70 -25.82
N ASP A 93 4.15 21.34 -24.65
CA ASP A 93 3.85 22.76 -24.53
C ASP A 93 5.17 23.59 -24.61
N PRO A 94 5.36 24.42 -25.64
CA PRO A 94 6.59 25.19 -25.82
C PRO A 94 6.74 26.36 -24.83
N CYS A 95 5.77 26.59 -23.93
CA CYS A 95 5.62 27.85 -23.18
C CYS A 95 6.52 27.99 -21.94
N PHE A 96 7.08 26.90 -21.43
CA PHE A 96 7.99 26.90 -20.29
C PHE A 96 9.22 26.09 -20.63
N ASP A 97 10.39 26.73 -20.59
CA ASP A 97 11.66 26.04 -20.72
C ASP A 97 11.82 25.05 -19.56
N LEU A 98 12.46 23.90 -19.78
CA LEU A 98 12.66 22.83 -18.78
C LEU A 98 13.23 23.35 -17.44
N CYS A 99 13.95 24.49 -17.50
CA CYS A 99 14.56 25.20 -16.37
C CYS A 99 13.57 25.93 -15.43
N THR A 100 12.33 26.19 -15.86
CA THR A 100 11.29 26.87 -15.06
C THR A 100 10.25 25.90 -14.49
N LEU A 101 10.10 24.74 -15.13
CA LEU A 101 9.15 23.70 -14.74
C LEU A 101 9.49 23.07 -13.39
N VAL A 102 10.75 22.70 -13.18
CA VAL A 102 11.19 22.04 -11.94
C VAL A 102 11.01 22.95 -10.71
N PRO A 103 11.43 24.23 -10.73
CA PRO A 103 11.16 25.16 -9.63
C PRO A 103 9.66 25.38 -9.36
N LEU A 104 8.84 25.50 -10.40
CA LEU A 104 7.39 25.69 -10.28
C LEU A 104 6.72 24.51 -9.56
N CYS A 105 7.04 23.29 -9.98
CA CYS A 105 6.54 22.08 -9.33
C CYS A 105 6.94 22.00 -7.84
N VAL A 106 8.15 22.45 -7.49
CA VAL A 106 8.63 22.50 -6.10
C VAL A 106 7.83 23.53 -5.28
N VAL A 107 7.58 24.72 -5.81
CA VAL A 107 6.79 25.75 -5.13
C VAL A 107 5.34 25.32 -4.96
N CYS A 108 4.72 24.73 -5.99
CA CYS A 108 3.36 24.19 -5.93
C CYS A 108 3.25 23.03 -4.93
N ALA A 109 4.22 22.11 -4.92
CA ALA A 109 4.31 21.02 -3.94
C ALA A 109 4.42 21.55 -2.51
N ASP A 110 5.25 22.58 -2.27
CA ASP A 110 5.36 23.22 -0.95
C ASP A 110 4.05 23.89 -0.53
N ALA A 111 3.53 24.78 -1.39
CA ALA A 111 2.40 25.63 -1.08
C ALA A 111 1.10 24.85 -0.90
N LEU A 112 0.84 23.85 -1.74
CA LEU A 112 -0.44 23.13 -1.77
C LEU A 112 -0.45 21.89 -0.88
N VAL A 113 0.69 21.23 -0.70
CA VAL A 113 0.77 19.95 0.03
C VAL A 113 1.57 20.08 1.31
N MET A 114 2.83 20.51 1.26
CA MET A 114 3.71 20.49 2.45
C MET A 114 3.19 21.37 3.58
N ARG A 115 2.73 22.60 3.29
CA ARG A 115 2.18 23.52 4.32
C ARG A 115 0.90 23.02 4.98
N HIS A 116 0.21 22.09 4.35
CA HIS A 116 -1.07 21.55 4.80
C HIS A 116 -1.00 20.06 5.14
N ILE A 117 0.19 19.48 5.18
CA ILE A 117 0.38 18.03 5.23
C ILE A 117 -0.22 17.38 6.49
N ASP A 118 -0.19 18.07 7.63
CA ASP A 118 -0.80 17.57 8.87
C ASP A 118 -2.31 17.38 8.73
N ARG A 119 -2.98 18.28 7.99
CA ARG A 119 -4.41 18.15 7.68
C ARG A 119 -4.65 16.96 6.76
N PHE A 120 -3.78 16.73 5.78
CA PHE A 120 -3.87 15.57 4.91
C PHE A 120 -3.74 14.28 5.71
N TYR A 121 -2.81 14.19 6.65
CA TYR A 121 -2.68 13.04 7.55
C TYR A 121 -3.90 12.82 8.43
N SER A 122 -4.47 13.89 9.02
CA SER A 122 -5.69 13.80 9.82
C SER A 122 -6.91 13.35 8.99
N GLU A 123 -7.09 13.93 7.80
CA GLU A 123 -8.16 13.56 6.89
C GLU A 123 -7.97 12.14 6.33
N PHE A 124 -6.73 11.72 6.07
CA PHE A 124 -6.39 10.36 5.65
C PHE A 124 -6.85 9.32 6.67
N VAL A 125 -6.55 9.52 7.96
CA VAL A 125 -7.02 8.62 9.03
C VAL A 125 -8.55 8.59 9.09
N THR A 126 -9.21 9.73 8.89
CA THR A 126 -10.67 9.81 8.85
C THR A 126 -11.24 9.03 7.67
N PHE A 127 -10.65 9.20 6.48
CA PHE A 127 -11.08 8.50 5.27
C PHE A 127 -10.79 7.00 5.32
N LEU A 128 -9.75 6.56 6.03
CA LEU A 128 -9.52 5.14 6.30
C LEU A 128 -10.65 4.55 7.17
N ASN A 129 -11.07 5.25 8.22
CA ASN A 129 -12.16 4.81 9.08
C ASN A 129 -13.50 4.74 8.34
N ASP A 130 -13.74 5.70 7.46
CA ASP A 130 -14.96 5.80 6.65
C ASP A 130 -14.90 4.98 5.35
N LEU A 131 -13.77 4.33 5.05
CA LEU A 131 -13.49 3.61 3.79
C LEU A 131 -13.78 4.44 2.52
N LYS A 132 -13.43 5.73 2.53
CA LYS A 132 -13.62 6.65 1.39
C LYS A 132 -12.51 6.51 0.35
N ILE A 133 -12.56 5.42 -0.43
CA ILE A 133 -11.53 5.02 -1.41
C ILE A 133 -11.13 6.15 -2.37
N GLU A 134 -12.10 6.84 -2.97
CA GLU A 134 -11.82 7.93 -3.92
C GLU A 134 -10.97 9.05 -3.30
N LYS A 135 -11.24 9.39 -2.02
CA LYS A 135 -10.49 10.42 -1.30
C LYS A 135 -9.11 9.94 -0.88
N LEU A 136 -8.99 8.67 -0.49
CA LEU A 136 -7.70 8.04 -0.17
C LEU A 136 -6.78 8.05 -1.39
N LEU A 137 -7.32 7.75 -2.58
CA LEU A 137 -6.57 7.81 -3.83
C LEU A 137 -6.06 9.22 -4.15
N ILE A 138 -6.86 10.25 -3.86
CA ILE A 138 -6.44 11.66 -4.04
C ILE A 138 -5.26 11.99 -3.11
N ILE A 139 -5.37 11.67 -1.81
CA ILE A 139 -4.28 11.92 -0.85
C ILE A 139 -3.02 11.17 -1.27
N TYR A 140 -3.17 9.89 -1.64
CA TYR A 140 -2.06 9.07 -2.10
C TYR A 140 -1.39 9.65 -3.35
N ASP A 141 -2.15 10.02 -4.38
CA ASP A 141 -1.58 10.58 -5.62
C ASP A 141 -0.79 11.87 -5.37
N LEU A 142 -1.27 12.72 -4.44
CA LEU A 142 -0.60 13.97 -4.08
C LEU A 142 0.68 13.73 -3.25
N CYS A 143 0.60 12.86 -2.25
CA CYS A 143 1.75 12.55 -1.38
C CYS A 143 2.81 11.69 -2.08
N ASN A 144 2.43 10.79 -2.99
CA ASN A 144 3.38 9.94 -3.72
C ASN A 144 4.30 10.75 -4.65
N ARG A 145 3.91 11.98 -5.01
CA ARG A 145 4.74 12.93 -5.76
C ARG A 145 5.83 13.58 -4.90
N ILE A 146 5.67 13.56 -3.57
CA ILE A 146 6.58 14.19 -2.62
C ILE A 146 7.17 13.09 -1.72
N PRO A 147 8.38 12.58 -2.01
CA PRO A 147 8.95 11.42 -1.34
C PRO A 147 8.98 11.52 0.19
N SER A 148 9.18 12.71 0.75
CA SER A 148 9.22 12.93 2.21
C SER A 148 7.87 12.71 2.92
N THR A 149 6.75 12.65 2.19
CA THR A 149 5.41 12.55 2.77
C THR A 149 4.85 11.13 2.80
N ILE A 150 5.39 10.23 1.97
CA ILE A 150 4.83 8.89 1.77
C ILE A 150 5.06 7.97 2.98
N ASP A 151 6.18 8.14 3.67
CA ASP A 151 6.53 7.30 4.84
C ASP A 151 5.53 7.47 5.98
N LYS A 152 5.05 8.70 6.19
CA LYS A 152 4.05 8.94 7.23
C LYS A 152 2.69 8.34 6.87
N LEU A 153 2.30 8.35 5.59
CA LEU A 153 1.08 7.67 5.14
C LEU A 153 1.16 6.16 5.39
N LYS A 154 2.31 5.53 5.09
CA LYS A 154 2.54 4.11 5.40
C LYS A 154 2.43 3.84 6.90
N GLU A 155 3.05 4.66 7.75
CA GLU A 155 2.94 4.54 9.21
C GLU A 155 1.48 4.61 9.69
N LEU A 156 0.70 5.57 9.19
CA LEU A 156 -0.71 5.74 9.55
C LEU A 156 -1.56 4.56 9.08
N LEU A 157 -1.29 4.05 7.88
CA LEU A 157 -1.98 2.89 7.34
C LEU A 157 -1.67 1.61 8.14
N GLY A 158 -0.41 1.39 8.49
CA GLY A 158 -0.01 0.26 9.33
C GLY A 158 -0.70 0.29 10.70
N LYS A 159 -0.74 1.47 11.34
CA LYS A 159 -1.50 1.69 12.60
C LYS A 159 -2.99 1.40 12.44
N TYR A 160 -3.58 1.79 11.31
CA TYR A 160 -4.97 1.47 10.99
C TYR A 160 -5.18 -0.05 10.90
N PHE A 161 -4.34 -0.78 10.15
CA PHE A 161 -4.42 -2.24 10.02
C PHE A 161 -4.26 -2.95 11.36
N ALA A 162 -3.25 -2.59 12.15
CA ALA A 162 -3.03 -3.16 13.48
C ALA A 162 -4.27 -2.96 14.37
N ARG A 163 -4.79 -1.73 14.44
CA ARG A 163 -5.96 -1.42 15.28
C ARG A 163 -7.22 -2.19 14.85
N VAL A 164 -7.52 -2.24 13.55
CA VAL A 164 -8.71 -2.95 13.03
C VAL A 164 -8.54 -4.46 13.16
N GLY A 165 -7.36 -4.99 12.83
CA GLY A 165 -7.04 -6.41 12.94
C GLY A 165 -7.15 -6.91 14.39
N LEU A 166 -6.50 -6.23 15.33
CA LEU A 166 -6.57 -6.55 16.76
C LEU A 166 -8.00 -6.50 17.28
N LYS A 167 -8.74 -5.42 16.98
CA LYS A 167 -10.14 -5.28 17.40
C LYS A 167 -10.98 -6.47 16.92
N THR A 168 -10.83 -6.86 15.67
CA THR A 168 -11.62 -7.94 15.04
C THR A 168 -11.26 -9.32 15.63
N ILE A 169 -9.97 -9.61 15.81
CA ILE A 169 -9.52 -10.87 16.43
C ILE A 169 -9.95 -10.94 17.91
N ASN A 170 -9.85 -9.83 18.63
CA ASN A 170 -10.23 -9.78 20.05
C ASN A 170 -11.74 -10.01 20.25
N GLN A 171 -12.58 -9.56 19.31
CA GLN A 171 -14.03 -9.79 19.36
C GLN A 171 -14.42 -11.26 19.23
N ILE A 172 -13.57 -12.08 18.60
CA ILE A 172 -13.82 -13.51 18.45
C ILE A 172 -13.05 -14.36 19.46
N ALA A 173 -12.27 -13.77 20.37
CA ALA A 173 -11.30 -14.48 21.20
C ALA A 173 -11.89 -15.68 21.96
N ASP A 174 -13.04 -15.47 22.63
CA ASP A 174 -13.72 -16.51 23.43
C ASP A 174 -14.22 -17.69 22.58
N LYS A 175 -14.64 -17.42 21.34
CA LYS A 175 -15.18 -18.42 20.41
C LYS A 175 -14.08 -19.09 19.57
N ALA A 176 -13.08 -18.31 19.19
CA ALA A 176 -11.95 -18.73 18.37
C ALA A 176 -11.06 -19.73 19.09
N GLU A 177 -10.96 -19.65 20.43
CA GLU A 177 -10.20 -20.64 21.22
C GLU A 177 -10.66 -22.08 20.98
N LYS A 178 -11.96 -22.27 20.70
CA LYS A 178 -12.57 -23.58 20.43
C LYS A 178 -12.80 -23.85 18.94
N SER A 179 -12.52 -22.87 18.06
CA SER A 179 -12.83 -22.97 16.63
C SER A 179 -11.67 -22.47 15.75
N PRO A 180 -10.75 -23.37 15.36
CA PRO A 180 -9.70 -23.07 14.38
C PRO A 180 -10.25 -22.52 13.06
N LYS A 181 -11.38 -23.05 12.58
CA LYS A 181 -12.07 -22.59 11.37
C LYS A 181 -12.51 -21.14 11.47
N LEU A 182 -13.06 -20.72 12.60
CA LEU A 182 -13.46 -19.33 12.82
C LEU A 182 -12.24 -18.39 12.80
N PHE A 183 -11.18 -18.76 13.51
CA PHE A 183 -9.95 -17.97 13.56
C PHE A 183 -9.33 -17.75 12.18
N VAL A 184 -9.13 -18.83 11.42
CA VAL A 184 -8.57 -18.76 10.05
C VAL A 184 -9.53 -18.02 9.11
N GLY A 185 -10.84 -18.24 9.22
CA GLY A 185 -11.84 -17.52 8.42
C GLY A 185 -11.78 -16.01 8.62
N THR A 186 -11.66 -15.54 9.87
CA THR A 186 -11.53 -14.12 10.19
C THR A 186 -10.23 -13.52 9.67
N ILE A 187 -9.11 -14.25 9.74
CA ILE A 187 -7.84 -13.83 9.14
C ILE A 187 -8.01 -13.61 7.63
N VAL A 188 -8.57 -14.59 6.92
CA VAL A 188 -8.73 -14.47 5.46
C VAL A 188 -9.66 -13.32 5.08
N GLN A 189 -10.75 -13.13 5.83
CA GLN A 189 -11.66 -12.01 5.59
C GLN A 189 -10.96 -10.65 5.78
N LEU A 190 -10.14 -10.50 6.81
CA LEU A 190 -9.33 -9.29 7.02
C LEU A 190 -8.32 -9.09 5.89
N HIS A 191 -7.65 -10.16 5.46
CA HIS A 191 -6.72 -10.12 4.34
C HIS A 191 -7.38 -9.61 3.07
N ASP A 192 -8.54 -10.16 2.72
CA ASP A 192 -9.24 -9.79 1.48
C ASP A 192 -9.70 -8.33 1.52
N ASN A 193 -10.22 -7.88 2.67
CA ASN A 193 -10.64 -6.49 2.88
C ASN A 193 -9.46 -5.51 2.77
N PHE A 194 -8.34 -5.81 3.42
CA PHE A 194 -7.15 -4.95 3.38
C PHE A 194 -6.47 -4.99 2.01
N SER A 195 -6.38 -6.15 1.37
CA SER A 195 -5.83 -6.29 0.02
C SER A 195 -6.64 -5.47 -0.97
N LYS A 196 -7.98 -5.52 -0.87
CA LYS A 196 -8.86 -4.69 -1.69
C LYS A 196 -8.66 -3.20 -1.43
N LEU A 197 -8.61 -2.78 -0.16
CA LEU A 197 -8.35 -1.38 0.22
C LEU A 197 -7.06 -0.87 -0.41
N VAL A 198 -5.97 -1.65 -0.33
CA VAL A 198 -4.67 -1.24 -0.86
C VAL A 198 -4.66 -1.17 -2.37
N LYS A 199 -5.25 -2.16 -3.04
CA LYS A 199 -5.35 -2.19 -4.51
C LYS A 199 -6.16 -1.00 -5.03
N ASP A 200 -7.32 -0.74 -4.44
CA ASP A 200 -8.27 0.27 -4.91
C ASP A 200 -7.81 1.70 -4.55
N SER A 201 -7.13 1.88 -3.41
CA SER A 201 -6.76 3.23 -2.91
C SER A 201 -5.34 3.66 -3.24
N PHE A 202 -4.41 2.73 -3.45
CA PHE A 202 -2.96 3.02 -3.52
C PHE A 202 -2.30 2.48 -4.80
N ARG A 203 -3.07 2.29 -5.88
CA ARG A 203 -2.59 1.82 -7.20
C ARG A 203 -1.75 0.55 -7.14
N THR A 204 -2.03 -0.35 -6.18
CA THR A 204 -1.23 -1.57 -5.95
C THR A 204 0.25 -1.27 -5.67
N ASN A 205 0.56 -0.18 -4.97
CA ASN A 205 1.92 0.15 -4.59
C ASN A 205 2.53 -0.94 -3.69
N ASN A 206 3.70 -1.46 -4.06
CA ASN A 206 4.36 -2.56 -3.36
C ASN A 206 4.72 -2.22 -1.91
N GLU A 207 5.09 -0.97 -1.60
CA GLU A 207 5.44 -0.57 -0.24
C GLU A 207 4.21 -0.56 0.69
N PHE A 208 3.05 -0.19 0.15
CA PHE A 208 1.78 -0.25 0.88
C PHE A 208 1.31 -1.69 1.08
N MET A 209 1.55 -2.57 0.10
CA MET A 209 1.33 -4.02 0.26
C MET A 209 2.26 -4.61 1.32
N THR A 210 3.55 -4.26 1.33
CA THR A 210 4.49 -4.67 2.38
C THR A 210 4.06 -4.16 3.75
N THR A 211 3.61 -2.91 3.84
CA THR A 211 3.08 -2.34 5.10
C THR A 211 1.88 -3.15 5.61
N MET A 212 0.97 -3.53 4.72
CA MET A 212 -0.13 -4.44 5.06
C MET A 212 0.39 -5.77 5.61
N GLU A 213 1.33 -6.42 4.91
CA GLU A 213 1.88 -7.72 5.32
C GLU A 213 2.60 -7.69 6.67
N VAL A 214 3.38 -6.65 6.92
CA VAL A 214 4.07 -6.43 8.21
C VAL A 214 3.05 -6.27 9.32
N SER A 215 2.09 -5.34 9.18
CA SER A 215 1.06 -5.13 10.21
C SER A 215 0.23 -6.39 10.45
N PHE A 216 -0.05 -7.16 9.40
CA PHE A 216 -0.78 -8.43 9.51
C PHE A 216 -0.02 -9.46 10.35
N THR A 217 1.28 -9.59 10.08
CA THR A 217 2.16 -10.50 10.83
C THR A 217 2.24 -10.11 12.30
N GLU A 218 2.29 -8.81 12.60
CA GLU A 218 2.31 -8.28 13.97
C GLU A 218 1.02 -8.59 14.73
N PHE A 219 -0.15 -8.21 14.22
CA PHE A 219 -1.40 -8.41 14.98
C PHE A 219 -1.86 -9.87 15.05
N VAL A 220 -1.45 -10.72 14.09
CA VAL A 220 -1.70 -12.17 14.17
C VAL A 220 -0.82 -12.80 15.26
N ALA A 221 0.39 -12.28 15.49
CA ALA A 221 1.26 -12.74 16.56
C ALA A 221 0.86 -12.20 17.94
N GLU A 222 0.45 -10.93 18.03
CA GLU A 222 0.22 -10.21 19.29
C GLU A 222 -1.25 -9.84 19.49
N ASN A 223 -2.09 -10.79 19.90
CA ASN A 223 -3.52 -10.55 20.11
C ASN A 223 -4.01 -11.03 21.49
N ASN A 224 -5.24 -10.70 21.88
CA ASN A 224 -5.73 -11.10 23.21
C ASN A 224 -5.97 -12.60 23.34
N ILE A 225 -6.01 -13.35 22.23
CA ILE A 225 -6.01 -14.82 22.27
C ILE A 225 -4.66 -15.32 22.79
N THR A 226 -3.56 -14.61 22.49
CA THR A 226 -2.18 -14.90 22.94
C THR A 226 -1.79 -14.23 24.27
N ASN A 227 -2.44 -13.12 24.65
CA ASN A 227 -2.06 -12.32 25.84
C ASN A 227 -2.65 -12.78 27.18
N GLY A 228 -3.42 -13.87 27.21
CA GLY A 228 -3.91 -14.53 28.44
C GLY A 228 -2.86 -15.33 29.21
N GLY A 229 -1.61 -14.84 29.26
CA GLY A 229 -0.56 -15.37 30.13
C GLY A 229 0.24 -16.57 29.62
N LYS A 230 0.09 -17.01 28.36
CA LYS A 230 1.03 -17.95 27.72
C LYS A 230 0.89 -17.96 26.19
N THR A 231 1.96 -17.45 25.57
CA THR A 231 2.55 -17.88 24.30
C THR A 231 1.94 -17.34 23.00
N GLU A 232 2.77 -16.61 22.25
CA GLU A 232 2.70 -16.34 20.81
C GLU A 232 2.36 -17.60 19.97
N ALA A 233 2.58 -18.78 20.55
CA ALA A 233 2.25 -20.09 19.99
C ALA A 233 0.76 -20.38 19.72
N LYS A 234 -0.19 -19.61 20.27
CA LYS A 234 -1.62 -19.96 20.14
C LYS A 234 -2.16 -19.74 18.72
N SER A 235 -1.73 -18.70 18.01
CA SER A 235 -2.09 -18.49 16.60
C SER A 235 -1.55 -19.61 15.70
N SER A 236 -0.25 -19.93 15.84
CA SER A 236 0.39 -21.04 15.12
C SER A 236 -0.30 -22.38 15.38
N ARG A 237 -0.64 -22.66 16.64
CA ARG A 237 -1.38 -23.86 17.04
C ARG A 237 -2.78 -23.92 16.42
N LEU A 238 -3.52 -22.81 16.39
CA LEU A 238 -4.86 -22.76 15.80
C LEU A 238 -4.79 -23.02 14.29
N ILE A 239 -3.84 -22.41 13.57
CA ILE A 239 -3.67 -22.63 12.14
C ILE A 239 -3.26 -24.09 11.86
N ALA A 240 -2.31 -24.64 12.61
CA ALA A 240 -1.93 -26.06 12.50
C ALA A 240 -3.11 -27.01 12.82
N SER A 241 -3.93 -26.67 13.82
CA SER A 241 -5.13 -27.43 14.15
C SER A 241 -6.20 -27.37 13.05
N TYR A 242 -6.27 -26.27 12.30
CA TYR A 242 -7.19 -26.17 11.17
C TYR A 242 -6.76 -27.06 10.02
N TYR A 243 -5.46 -27.11 9.69
CA TYR A 243 -4.93 -28.10 8.75
C TYR A 243 -5.27 -29.54 9.20
N ASP A 244 -5.07 -29.85 10.48
CA ASP A 244 -5.40 -31.18 11.03
C ASP A 244 -6.87 -31.55 10.85
N GLN A 245 -7.80 -30.62 11.07
CA GLN A 245 -9.23 -30.85 10.86
C GLN A 245 -9.55 -31.15 9.39
N LEU A 246 -8.97 -30.39 8.46
CA LEU A 246 -9.21 -30.53 7.03
C LEU A 246 -8.62 -31.81 6.45
N LEU A 247 -7.49 -32.27 6.98
CA LEU A 247 -6.76 -33.46 6.52
C LEU A 247 -7.27 -34.76 7.14
N ARG A 248 -8.25 -34.71 8.03
CA ARG A 248 -8.92 -35.92 8.56
C ARG A 248 -9.97 -36.47 7.58
N LYS A 249 -10.24 -37.77 7.73
CA LYS A 249 -11.38 -38.46 7.10
C LYS A 249 -12.71 -37.80 7.52
N GLY A 250 -13.71 -37.86 6.63
CA GLY A 250 -15.07 -37.38 6.92
C GLY A 250 -15.36 -35.92 6.55
N ILE A 251 -14.38 -35.16 6.04
CA ILE A 251 -14.61 -33.82 5.47
C ILE A 251 -14.90 -33.96 3.96
N ALA A 252 -15.92 -33.24 3.48
CA ALA A 252 -16.25 -33.18 2.05
C ALA A 252 -15.09 -32.59 1.24
N ALA A 253 -14.87 -33.08 0.02
CA ALA A 253 -13.74 -32.67 -0.82
C ALA A 253 -13.72 -31.16 -1.10
N GLU A 254 -14.88 -30.58 -1.44
CA GLU A 254 -15.02 -29.14 -1.71
C GLU A 254 -14.71 -28.28 -0.46
N GLU A 255 -15.25 -28.68 0.70
CA GLU A 255 -14.96 -27.99 1.97
C GLU A 255 -13.48 -28.07 2.32
N ARG A 256 -12.85 -29.22 2.09
CA ARG A 256 -11.41 -29.41 2.31
C ARG A 256 -10.58 -28.49 1.43
N LEU A 257 -10.85 -28.47 0.12
CA LEU A 257 -10.09 -27.65 -0.83
C LEU A 257 -10.19 -26.16 -0.48
N SER A 258 -11.41 -25.64 -0.29
CA SER A 258 -11.62 -24.24 0.11
C SER A 258 -11.00 -23.93 1.47
N GLY A 259 -11.05 -24.87 2.42
CA GLY A 259 -10.43 -24.72 3.72
C GLY A 259 -8.91 -24.64 3.65
N LEU A 260 -8.27 -25.46 2.81
CA LEU A 260 -6.82 -25.51 2.66
C LEU A 260 -6.28 -24.25 1.98
N GLU A 261 -7.00 -23.70 1.00
CA GLU A 261 -6.67 -22.40 0.39
C GLU A 261 -6.65 -21.28 1.45
N LYS A 262 -7.67 -21.24 2.30
CA LYS A 262 -7.75 -20.28 3.42
C LYS A 262 -6.63 -20.49 4.43
N ALA A 263 -6.32 -21.74 4.76
CA ALA A 263 -5.24 -22.08 5.67
C ALA A 263 -3.87 -21.61 5.15
N ILE A 264 -3.62 -21.74 3.84
CA ILE A 264 -2.39 -21.27 3.19
C ILE A 264 -2.25 -19.74 3.30
N ILE A 265 -3.34 -18.98 3.09
CA ILE A 265 -3.32 -17.52 3.25
C ILE A 265 -2.99 -17.16 4.70
N ALA A 266 -3.65 -17.78 5.68
CA ALA A 266 -3.38 -17.52 7.09
C ALA A 266 -1.94 -17.90 7.49
N CYS A 267 -1.39 -18.98 6.92
CA CYS A 267 -0.04 -19.44 7.17
C CYS A 267 1.03 -18.40 6.79
N LYS A 268 0.79 -17.58 5.76
CA LYS A 268 1.69 -16.49 5.35
C LYS A 268 2.02 -15.51 6.49
N TYR A 269 1.09 -15.33 7.43
CA TYR A 269 1.19 -14.34 8.51
C TYR A 269 1.72 -14.91 9.83
N ILE A 270 2.20 -16.15 9.82
CA ILE A 270 2.83 -16.74 11.00
C ILE A 270 4.24 -16.17 11.14
N ARG A 271 4.49 -15.49 12.27
CA ARG A 271 5.79 -14.93 12.65
C ARG A 271 6.79 -16.02 13.05
N ASP A 272 6.39 -16.90 13.97
CA ASP A 272 7.22 -18.01 14.46
C ASP A 272 6.89 -19.31 13.70
N LYS A 273 7.72 -19.57 12.68
CA LYS A 273 7.59 -20.74 11.81
C LYS A 273 7.93 -22.05 12.53
N ASP A 274 8.88 -22.02 13.46
CA ASP A 274 9.34 -23.22 14.17
C ASP A 274 8.25 -23.72 15.10
N THR A 275 7.61 -22.81 15.84
CA THR A 275 6.46 -23.15 16.66
C THR A 275 5.30 -23.72 15.82
N PHE A 276 5.03 -23.17 14.63
CA PHE A 276 4.04 -23.77 13.73
C PHE A 276 4.44 -25.17 13.29
N ASN A 277 5.67 -25.34 12.82
CA ASN A 277 6.18 -26.62 12.32
C ASN A 277 6.12 -27.70 13.40
N ASP A 278 6.47 -27.37 14.65
CA ASP A 278 6.38 -28.29 15.80
C ASP A 278 4.95 -28.76 16.07
N HIS A 279 3.98 -27.84 16.03
CA HIS A 279 2.57 -28.18 16.21
C HIS A 279 2.04 -29.01 15.04
N TYR A 280 2.38 -28.62 13.81
CA TYR A 280 1.98 -29.34 12.60
C TYR A 280 2.55 -30.76 12.60
N GLN A 281 3.85 -30.93 12.92
CA GLN A 281 4.51 -32.22 13.01
C GLN A 281 3.81 -33.16 13.98
N LYS A 282 3.54 -32.69 15.21
CA LYS A 282 2.84 -33.49 16.22
C LYS A 282 1.45 -33.95 15.76
N LEU A 283 0.73 -33.09 15.05
CA LEU A 283 -0.59 -33.41 14.51
C LEU A 283 -0.50 -34.38 13.32
N LEU A 284 0.46 -34.16 12.41
CA LEU A 284 0.75 -35.08 11.31
C LEU A 284 1.08 -36.48 11.85
N CYS A 285 2.02 -36.60 12.80
CA CYS A 285 2.35 -37.89 13.41
C CYS A 285 1.12 -38.60 13.97
N LYS A 286 0.25 -37.87 14.69
CA LYS A 286 -1.01 -38.44 15.21
C LYS A 286 -1.92 -38.92 14.09
N ARG A 287 -2.08 -38.14 13.01
CA ARG A 287 -2.91 -38.55 11.88
C ARG A 287 -2.40 -39.81 11.19
N LEU A 288 -1.09 -39.95 11.06
CA LEU A 288 -0.45 -41.12 10.44
C LEU A 288 -0.57 -42.36 11.35
N ILE A 289 -0.17 -42.26 12.62
CA ILE A 289 -0.19 -43.38 13.59
C ILE A 289 -1.61 -43.92 13.81
N TYR A 290 -2.61 -43.04 13.90
CA TYR A 290 -4.00 -43.44 14.16
C TYR A 290 -4.83 -43.63 12.87
N HIS A 291 -4.20 -43.61 11.69
CA HIS A 291 -4.87 -43.74 10.38
C HIS A 291 -6.07 -42.79 10.19
N LEU A 292 -5.95 -41.56 10.70
CA LEU A 292 -7.00 -40.53 10.66
C LEU A 292 -6.93 -39.68 9.39
N SER A 293 -5.80 -39.70 8.69
CA SER A 293 -5.58 -38.91 7.48
C SER A 293 -6.53 -39.32 6.35
N VAL A 294 -6.97 -38.36 5.54
CA VAL A 294 -7.75 -38.60 4.33
C VAL A 294 -6.97 -39.41 3.29
N GLY A 295 -5.64 -39.29 3.27
CA GLY A 295 -4.77 -40.04 2.38
C GLY A 295 -3.35 -39.46 2.33
N ILE A 296 -2.36 -40.35 2.23
CA ILE A 296 -0.93 -39.97 2.21
C ILE A 296 -0.61 -39.04 1.04
N GLU A 297 -1.25 -39.23 -0.12
CA GLU A 297 -0.99 -38.39 -1.29
C GLU A 297 -1.45 -36.93 -1.08
N THR A 298 -2.60 -36.74 -0.43
CA THR A 298 -3.06 -35.40 -0.04
C THR A 298 -2.13 -34.77 0.98
N GLU A 299 -1.62 -35.53 1.95
CA GLU A 299 -0.64 -35.01 2.91
C GLU A 299 0.66 -34.58 2.20
N LYS A 300 1.16 -35.37 1.25
CA LYS A 300 2.34 -35.00 0.44
C LYS A 300 2.13 -33.71 -0.36
N GLU A 301 0.96 -33.55 -0.99
CA GLU A 301 0.61 -32.34 -1.73
C GLU A 301 0.67 -31.10 -0.80
N ILE A 302 0.08 -31.21 0.41
CA ILE A 302 0.07 -30.11 1.37
C ILE A 302 1.44 -29.82 1.96
N VAL A 303 2.24 -30.84 2.26
CA VAL A 303 3.65 -30.65 2.66
C VAL A 303 4.43 -29.96 1.54
N SER A 304 4.19 -30.31 0.28
CA SER A 304 4.85 -29.62 -0.85
C SER A 304 4.46 -28.15 -0.94
N LYS A 305 3.17 -27.81 -0.81
CA LYS A 305 2.70 -26.41 -0.80
C LYS A 305 3.24 -25.62 0.39
N LEU A 306 3.29 -26.24 1.58
CA LEU A 306 3.87 -25.63 2.77
C LEU A 306 5.39 -25.43 2.62
N ARG A 307 6.10 -26.35 1.97
CA ARG A 307 7.52 -26.21 1.69
C ARG A 307 7.81 -25.03 0.76
N GLU A 308 7.07 -24.92 -0.33
CA GLU A 308 7.21 -23.85 -1.31
C GLU A 308 6.95 -22.46 -0.69
N LYS A 309 5.87 -22.35 0.10
CA LYS A 309 5.41 -21.04 0.61
C LYS A 309 5.93 -20.68 2.00
N PHE A 310 6.30 -21.67 2.81
CA PHE A 310 6.54 -21.50 4.25
C PHE A 310 7.88 -22.08 4.73
N GLN A 311 8.64 -22.79 3.88
CA GLN A 311 9.95 -23.40 4.20
C GLN A 311 9.87 -24.40 5.35
N CYS A 312 9.05 -25.44 5.22
CA CYS A 312 8.92 -26.48 6.25
C CYS A 312 10.09 -27.49 6.27
N PRO A 313 10.32 -28.21 7.39
CA PRO A 313 11.42 -29.15 7.52
C PRO A 313 11.22 -30.42 6.66
N ARG A 314 12.33 -31.01 6.19
CA ARG A 314 12.33 -32.28 5.42
C ARG A 314 11.84 -33.49 6.21
N VAL A 315 11.74 -33.38 7.53
CA VAL A 315 11.25 -34.46 8.40
C VAL A 315 9.82 -34.88 8.02
N PHE A 316 9.00 -33.96 7.47
CA PHE A 316 7.65 -34.29 7.02
C PHE A 316 7.64 -35.28 5.86
N ASP A 317 8.56 -35.11 4.90
CA ASP A 317 8.69 -36.03 3.76
C ASP A 317 9.14 -37.42 4.21
N ALA A 318 10.06 -37.49 5.18
CA ALA A 318 10.52 -38.74 5.76
C ALA A 318 9.37 -39.50 6.44
N MET A 319 8.59 -38.83 7.30
CA MET A 319 7.43 -39.41 7.97
C MET A 319 6.41 -39.99 6.99
N LEU A 320 6.10 -39.25 5.91
CA LEU A 320 5.15 -39.68 4.91
C LEU A 320 5.67 -40.87 4.08
N THR A 321 6.96 -40.88 3.77
CA THR A 321 7.60 -41.97 3.02
C THR A 321 7.66 -43.25 3.84
N GLU A 322 8.00 -43.16 5.13
CA GLU A 322 8.01 -44.30 6.05
C GLU A 322 6.61 -44.89 6.22
N THR A 323 5.60 -44.03 6.44
CA THR A 323 4.21 -44.50 6.58
C THR A 323 3.71 -45.20 5.31
N LEU A 324 4.03 -44.67 4.13
CA LEU A 324 3.68 -45.30 2.85
C LEU A 324 4.33 -46.69 2.70
N LYS A 325 5.61 -46.82 3.04
CA LYS A 325 6.30 -48.11 3.00
C LYS A 325 5.63 -49.13 3.91
N SER A 326 5.32 -48.73 5.15
CA SER A 326 4.62 -49.61 6.09
C SER A 326 3.22 -50.00 5.61
N GLU A 327 2.48 -49.13 4.92
CA GLU A 327 1.19 -49.49 4.32
C GLU A 327 1.35 -50.52 3.20
N ILE A 328 2.34 -50.36 2.31
CA ILE A 328 2.63 -51.31 1.22
C ILE A 328 3.04 -52.68 1.79
N GLU A 329 3.97 -52.70 2.76
CA GLU A 329 4.43 -53.95 3.40
C GLU A 329 3.28 -54.70 4.10
N MET A 330 2.35 -53.98 4.71
CA MET A 330 1.16 -54.58 5.32
C MET A 330 0.14 -55.11 4.30
N GLU A 331 0.04 -54.50 3.12
CA GLU A 331 -0.80 -55.01 2.03
C GLU A 331 -0.20 -56.28 1.43
N ASP A 332 1.11 -56.30 1.18
CA ASP A 332 1.82 -57.48 0.68
C ASP A 332 1.66 -58.69 1.61
N PHE A 333 1.69 -58.47 2.94
CA PHE A 333 1.47 -59.53 3.93
C PHE A 333 0.02 -60.06 3.98
N LYS A 334 -0.98 -59.30 3.53
CA LYS A 334 -2.38 -59.75 3.49
C LYS A 334 -2.70 -60.58 2.24
N VAL A 335 -1.88 -60.47 1.20
CA VAL A 335 -2.11 -61.08 -0.12
C VAL A 335 -1.28 -62.37 -0.30
N GLY A 336 -0.16 -62.50 0.42
CA GLY A 336 0.63 -63.74 0.53
C GLY A 336 0.11 -64.67 1.62
#